data_AF-A0A6P1DVA3-F1
#
_entry.id   AF-A0A6P1DVA3-F1
#
_cell.length_a   1.000
_cell.length_b   1.000
_cell.length_c   1.000
_cell.angle_alpha   90.00
_cell.angle_beta   90.00
_cell.angle_gamma   90.00
#
_symmetry.space_group_name_H-M   'P 1'
#
loop_
_entity.id
_entity.type
_entity.pdbx_description
1 polymer ?
#
loop_
_entity_poly.entity_id
_entity_poly.type
_entity_poly.pdbx_seq_one_letter_code
_entity_poly.pdbx_strand_id
1 'polypeptide(L)'
;MRLSRPAWPLAAGFFLVWLCVLYLGADHPPPLGFAWLVLLDLVAALLVYRRVPTYVDWHAARWPHRGLRVLCDGALIGLVFGTATLLLSVARLGRALPLDWEPVFTWLLVLTLVGAANSALLYAFIAGG
;
A
#
# COMPACT_ATOMS: atom_id res chain seq x y z
N MET A 1 11.84 -11.63 -20.81
CA MET A 1 11.16 -10.43 -21.33
C MET A 1 11.77 -9.20 -20.67
N ARG A 2 12.27 -8.23 -21.44
CA ARG A 2 12.72 -6.93 -20.90
C ARG A 2 11.48 -6.07 -20.68
N LEU A 3 11.28 -5.58 -19.47
CA LEU A 3 10.30 -4.52 -19.19
C LEU A 3 10.68 -3.31 -20.06
N SER A 4 9.78 -2.89 -20.96
CA SER A 4 9.99 -1.72 -21.83
C SER A 4 9.95 -0.39 -21.06
N ARG A 5 9.46 -0.41 -19.82
CA ARG A 5 9.51 0.73 -18.89
C ARG A 5 10.13 0.29 -17.57
N PRO A 6 11.06 1.06 -17.00
CA PRO A 6 11.56 0.78 -15.67
C PRO A 6 10.42 0.90 -14.64
N ALA A 7 10.36 0.02 -13.65
CA ALA A 7 9.35 0.05 -12.59
C ALA A 7 9.60 1.14 -11.53
N TRP A 8 10.82 1.69 -11.47
CA TRP A 8 11.23 2.65 -10.45
C TRP A 8 10.48 3.99 -10.48
N PRO A 9 10.04 4.56 -11.63
CA PRO A 9 9.29 5.81 -11.63
C PRO A 9 7.90 5.66 -11.00
N LEU A 10 7.25 4.51 -11.18
CA LEU A 10 5.95 4.23 -10.55
C LEU A 10 6.10 4.10 -9.03
N ALA A 11 7.15 3.42 -8.57
CA ALA A 11 7.43 3.29 -7.15
C ALA A 11 7.83 4.63 -6.51
N ALA A 12 8.66 5.42 -7.18
CA ALA A 12 9.06 6.75 -6.70
C ALA A 12 7.87 7.72 -6.68
N GLY A 13 7.04 7.71 -7.73
CA GLY A 13 5.82 8.50 -7.78
C GLY A 13 4.84 8.11 -6.68
N PHE A 14 4.64 6.81 -6.44
CA PHE A 14 3.83 6.31 -5.33
C PHE A 14 4.34 6.84 -3.99
N PHE A 15 5.65 6.68 -3.72
CA PHE A 15 6.27 7.16 -2.48
C PHE A 15 6.11 8.67 -2.30
N LEU A 16 6.40 9.46 -3.32
CA LEU A 16 6.32 10.92 -3.20
C LEU A 16 4.88 11.40 -2.97
N VAL A 17 3.90 10.81 -3.67
CA VAL A 17 2.49 11.16 -3.48
C VAL A 17 2.03 10.81 -2.07
N TRP A 18 2.32 9.60 -1.59
CA TRP A 18 1.92 9.19 -0.25
C TRP A 18 2.68 9.92 0.85
N LEU A 19 3.96 10.22 0.67
CA LEU A 19 4.72 11.07 1.58
C LEU A 19 4.07 12.46 1.72
N CYS A 20 3.65 13.07 0.61
CA CYS A 20 2.92 14.34 0.64
C CYS A 20 1.57 14.22 1.37
N VAL A 21 0.78 13.19 1.08
CA VAL A 21 -0.51 12.94 1.74
C VAL A 21 -0.33 12.74 3.24
N LEU A 22 0.62 11.90 3.64
CA LEU A 22 0.95 11.64 5.03
C LEU A 22 1.41 12.91 5.74
N TYR A 23 2.27 13.70 5.09
CA TYR A 23 2.77 14.96 5.65
C TYR A 23 1.64 15.98 5.83
N LEU A 24 0.74 16.13 4.86
CA LEU A 24 -0.43 17.01 4.95
C LEU A 24 -1.40 16.60 6.07
N GLY A 25 -1.45 15.31 6.41
CA GLY A 25 -2.26 14.80 7.51
C GLY A 25 -1.57 14.81 8.88
N ALA A 26 -0.31 15.19 8.96
CA ALA A 26 0.46 15.17 10.19
C ALA A 26 0.41 16.51 10.94
N ASP A 27 0.52 16.46 12.27
CA ASP A 27 0.74 17.66 13.08
C ASP A 27 2.07 18.35 12.68
N HIS A 28 2.16 19.65 12.93
CA HIS A 28 3.34 20.45 12.59
C HIS A 28 3.96 21.11 13.83
N PRO A 29 5.25 20.83 14.13
CA PRO A 29 6.17 19.94 13.40
C PRO A 29 5.81 18.45 13.53
N PRO A 30 6.16 17.59 12.54
CA PRO A 30 5.83 16.17 12.60
C PRO A 30 6.40 15.50 13.84
N PRO A 31 5.61 14.69 14.57
CA PRO A 31 6.11 13.97 15.73
C PRO A 31 7.15 12.93 15.31
N LEU A 32 8.03 12.50 16.22
CA LEU A 32 9.03 11.46 15.95
C LEU A 32 8.41 10.15 15.42
N GLY A 33 7.17 9.85 15.80
CA GLY A 33 6.40 8.71 15.29
C GLY A 33 6.15 8.75 13.78
N PHE A 34 6.17 9.95 13.17
CA PHE A 34 6.01 10.14 11.73
C PHE A 34 7.08 9.41 10.92
N ALA A 35 8.31 9.28 11.44
CA ALA A 35 9.38 8.55 10.78
C ALA A 35 9.01 7.07 10.50
N TRP A 36 8.18 6.45 11.35
CA TRP A 36 7.68 5.09 11.10
C TRP A 36 6.71 5.03 9.93
N LEU A 37 5.89 6.06 9.74
CA LEU A 37 5.00 6.16 8.58
C LEU A 37 5.81 6.29 7.29
N VAL A 38 6.88 7.11 7.29
CA VAL A 38 7.79 7.23 6.15
C VAL A 38 8.46 5.90 5.82
N LEU A 39 8.90 5.14 6.83
CA LEU A 39 9.47 3.81 6.62
C LEU A 39 8.45 2.81 6.07
N LEU A 40 7.21 2.83 6.56
CA LEU A 40 6.13 1.99 6.02
C LEU A 40 5.82 2.34 4.57
N ASP A 41 5.79 3.63 4.24
CA ASP A 41 5.59 4.11 2.88
C ASP A 41 6.74 3.68 1.94
N LEU A 42 7.99 3.75 2.40
CA LEU A 42 9.14 3.19 1.66
C LEU A 42 8.98 1.69 1.38
N VAL A 43 8.51 0.92 2.37
CA VAL A 43 8.25 -0.52 2.18
C VAL A 43 7.11 -0.73 1.17
N ALA A 44 6.05 0.07 1.23
CA ALA A 44 4.95 0.02 0.27
C ALA A 44 5.43 0.35 -1.16
N ALA A 45 6.26 1.37 -1.32
CA ALA A 45 6.88 1.72 -2.60
C ALA A 45 7.79 0.60 -3.14
N LEU A 46 8.54 -0.08 -2.28
CA LEU A 46 9.32 -1.26 -2.66
C LEU A 46 8.43 -2.42 -3.13
N LEU A 47 7.28 -2.62 -2.49
CA LEU A 47 6.30 -3.61 -2.93
C LEU A 47 5.70 -3.24 -4.29
N VAL A 48 5.39 -1.96 -4.54
CA VAL A 48 5.00 -1.48 -5.87
C VAL A 48 6.07 -1.81 -6.89
N TYR A 49 7.33 -1.44 -6.63
CA TYR A 49 8.45 -1.77 -7.52
C TYR A 49 8.52 -3.27 -7.84
N ARG A 50 8.33 -4.13 -6.83
CA ARG A 50 8.35 -5.59 -6.98
C ARG A 50 7.11 -6.16 -7.69
N ARG A 51 5.95 -5.54 -7.56
CA ARG A 51 4.68 -6.02 -8.14
C ARG A 51 4.46 -5.59 -9.59
N VAL A 52 5.04 -4.45 -10.00
CA VAL A 52 4.93 -3.97 -11.39
C VAL A 52 5.26 -5.05 -12.44
N PRO A 53 6.37 -5.80 -12.35
CA PRO A 53 6.66 -6.87 -13.31
C PRO A 53 5.55 -7.93 -13.39
N THR A 54 5.03 -8.37 -12.23
CA THR A 54 3.94 -9.35 -12.17
C THR A 54 2.68 -8.85 -12.86
N TYR A 55 2.35 -7.58 -12.66
CA TYR A 55 1.16 -6.96 -13.26
C TYR A 55 1.31 -6.78 -14.78
N VAL A 56 2.51 -6.42 -15.24
CA VAL A 56 2.84 -6.38 -16.67
C VAL A 56 2.69 -7.78 -17.30
N ASP A 57 3.23 -8.82 -16.65
CA ASP A 57 3.14 -10.19 -17.15
C ASP A 57 1.68 -10.67 -17.22
N TRP A 58 0.88 -10.42 -16.19
CA TRP A 58 -0.55 -10.75 -16.19
C TRP A 58 -1.33 -10.01 -17.27
N HIS A 59 -0.96 -8.75 -17.55
CA HIS A 59 -1.55 -7.97 -18.64
C HIS A 59 -1.18 -8.56 -20.00
N ALA A 60 0.11 -8.80 -20.26
CA ALA A 60 0.62 -9.33 -21.52
C ALA A 60 0.07 -10.73 -21.84
N ALA A 61 -0.02 -11.59 -20.83
CA ALA A 61 -0.54 -12.95 -20.97
C ALA A 61 -2.09 -13.02 -21.04
N ARG A 62 -2.80 -11.88 -20.98
CA ARG A 62 -4.27 -11.77 -21.03
C ARG A 62 -5.00 -12.74 -20.09
N TRP A 63 -4.49 -12.91 -18.88
CA TRP A 63 -5.07 -13.87 -17.93
C TRP A 63 -6.54 -13.58 -17.61
N PRO A 64 -7.38 -14.62 -17.44
CA PRO A 64 -8.77 -14.45 -17.03
C PRO A 64 -8.84 -13.85 -15.62
N HIS A 65 -9.81 -12.97 -15.40
CA HIS A 65 -10.06 -12.29 -14.11
C HIS A 65 -8.85 -11.52 -13.53
N ARG A 66 -7.92 -11.07 -14.39
CA ARG A 66 -6.73 -10.31 -13.96
C ARG A 66 -7.04 -9.10 -13.08
N GLY A 67 -8.12 -8.37 -13.35
CA GLY A 67 -8.54 -7.24 -12.52
C GLY A 67 -8.91 -7.66 -11.10
N LEU A 68 -9.64 -8.77 -10.93
CA LEU A 68 -9.98 -9.30 -9.61
C LEU A 68 -8.73 -9.77 -8.86
N ARG A 69 -7.79 -10.42 -9.55
CA ARG A 69 -6.50 -10.84 -8.94
C ARG A 69 -5.69 -9.64 -8.44
N VAL A 70 -5.63 -8.56 -9.21
CA VAL A 70 -4.97 -7.31 -8.81
C VAL A 70 -5.64 -6.71 -7.57
N LEU A 71 -6.97 -6.65 -7.56
CA LEU A 71 -7.72 -6.18 -6.38
C LEU A 71 -7.44 -7.03 -5.15
N CYS A 72 -7.48 -8.36 -5.27
CA CYS A 72 -7.18 -9.27 -4.16
C CYS A 72 -5.74 -9.15 -3.67
N ASP A 73 -4.76 -8.98 -4.57
CA ASP A 73 -3.36 -8.78 -4.21
C ASP A 73 -3.16 -7.49 -3.42
N GLY A 74 -3.77 -6.39 -3.88
CA GLY A 74 -3.77 -5.12 -3.16
C GLY A 74 -4.49 -5.18 -1.81
N ALA A 75 -5.66 -5.83 -1.77
CA ALA A 75 -6.42 -6.05 -0.55
C ALA A 75 -5.61 -6.82 0.50
N LEU A 76 -4.92 -7.90 0.08
CA LEU A 76 -4.08 -8.70 0.96
C LEU A 76 -2.91 -7.88 1.51
N ILE A 77 -2.23 -7.11 0.67
CA ILE A 77 -1.13 -6.22 1.12
C ILE A 77 -1.66 -5.18 2.10
N GLY A 78 -2.80 -4.55 1.78
CA GLY A 78 -3.46 -3.59 2.66
C GLY A 78 -3.81 -4.18 4.02
N LEU A 79 -4.36 -5.40 4.05
CA LEU A 79 -4.67 -6.12 5.28
C LEU A 79 -3.41 -6.44 6.10
N VAL A 80 -2.32 -6.86 5.44
CA VAL A 80 -1.03 -7.12 6.09
C VAL A 80 -0.48 -5.84 6.72
N PHE A 81 -0.53 -4.70 6.02
CA PHE A 81 -0.12 -3.40 6.57
C PHE A 81 -1.02 -2.97 7.73
N GLY A 82 -2.34 -3.13 7.61
CA GLY A 82 -3.29 -2.81 8.68
C GLY A 82 -3.00 -3.62 9.94
N THR A 83 -2.74 -4.91 9.77
CA THR A 83 -2.40 -5.80 10.88
C THR A 83 -1.03 -5.44 11.48
N ALA A 84 -0.01 -5.21 10.65
CA ALA A 84 1.34 -4.86 11.11
C ALA A 84 1.36 -3.54 11.89
N THR A 85 0.60 -2.53 11.44
CA THR A 85 0.49 -1.23 12.13
C THR A 85 -0.24 -1.32 13.46
N LEU A 86 -1.28 -2.16 13.55
CA LEU A 86 -1.92 -2.49 14.83
C LEU A 86 -0.96 -3.18 15.79
N LEU A 87 -0.25 -4.21 15.32
CA LEU A 87 0.73 -4.94 16.15
C LEU A 87 1.86 -4.02 16.63
N LEU A 88 2.37 -3.15 15.76
CA LEU A 88 3.38 -2.16 16.12
C LEU A 88 2.85 -1.19 17.18
N SER A 89 1.59 -0.77 17.06
CA SER A 89 0.94 0.12 18.02
C SER A 89 0.83 -0.52 19.40
N VAL A 90 0.42 -1.79 19.48
CA VAL A 90 0.37 -2.54 20.74
C VAL A 90 1.77 -2.73 21.33
N ALA A 91 2.72 -3.17 20.51
CA ALA A 91 4.07 -3.53 20.96
C ALA A 91 4.91 -2.32 21.43
N ARG A 92 4.76 -1.15 20.81
CA ARG A 92 5.61 0.02 21.09
C ARG A 92 4.94 1.13 21.88
N LEU A 93 3.65 1.36 21.67
CA LEU A 93 2.96 2.47 22.34
C LEU A 93 2.37 2.03 23.69
N GLY A 94 2.55 0.75 24.08
CA GLY A 94 1.95 0.18 25.28
C GLY A 94 0.42 0.30 25.30
N ARG A 95 -0.19 0.55 24.13
CA ARG A 95 -1.63 0.70 24.01
C ARG A 95 -2.25 -0.68 24.19
N ALA A 96 -3.11 -0.81 25.18
CA ALA A 96 -4.01 -1.94 25.24
C ALA A 96 -4.79 -2.02 23.92
N LEU A 97 -5.03 -3.23 23.42
CA LEU A 97 -6.00 -3.42 22.35
C LEU A 97 -7.31 -2.78 22.82
N PRO A 98 -7.96 -1.95 21.98
CA PRO A 98 -9.25 -1.40 22.36
C PRO A 98 -10.20 -2.55 22.69
N LEU A 99 -10.92 -2.44 23.80
CA LEU A 99 -12.01 -3.37 24.16
C LEU A 99 -13.12 -3.34 23.10
N ASP A 100 -13.25 -2.20 22.40
CA ASP A 100 -14.14 -2.02 21.27
C ASP A 100 -13.46 -2.51 19.98
N TRP A 101 -14.10 -3.48 19.34
CA TRP A 101 -13.60 -4.07 18.08
C TRP A 101 -13.91 -3.19 16.86
N GLU A 102 -14.88 -2.29 16.94
CA GLU A 102 -15.32 -1.44 15.83
C GLU A 102 -14.18 -0.59 15.21
N PRO A 103 -13.31 0.09 15.99
CA PRO A 103 -12.17 0.82 15.44
C PRO A 103 -11.14 -0.09 14.77
N VAL A 104 -10.94 -1.31 15.29
CA VAL A 104 -10.02 -2.30 14.72
C VAL A 104 -10.54 -2.78 13.36
N PHE A 105 -11.82 -3.16 13.29
CA PHE A 105 -12.45 -3.55 12.04
C PHE A 105 -12.43 -2.43 11.01
N THR A 106 -12.77 -1.21 11.42
CA THR A 106 -12.74 -0.03 10.55
C THR A 106 -11.34 0.21 10.01
N TRP A 107 -10.31 0.15 10.86
CA TRP A 107 -8.92 0.31 10.45
C TRP A 107 -8.48 -0.73 9.42
N LEU A 108 -8.72 -2.02 9.72
CA LEU A 108 -8.37 -3.13 8.83
C LEU A 108 -9.11 -3.05 7.49
N LEU A 109 -10.41 -2.71 7.53
CA LEU A 109 -11.23 -2.54 6.33
C LEU A 109 -10.70 -1.38 5.48
N VAL A 110 -10.46 -0.22 6.07
CA VAL A 110 -9.93 0.95 5.35
C VAL A 110 -8.59 0.63 4.70
N LEU A 111 -7.64 0.02 5.40
CA LEU A 111 -6.34 -0.29 4.79
C LEU A 111 -6.45 -1.36 3.70
N THR A 112 -7.35 -2.33 3.86
CA THR A 112 -7.65 -3.33 2.83
C THR A 112 -8.20 -2.67 1.57
N LEU A 113 -9.17 -1.76 1.71
CA LEU A 113 -9.75 -1.00 0.60
C LEU A 113 -8.73 -0.08 -0.07
N VAL A 114 -7.90 0.63 0.70
CA VAL A 114 -6.82 1.48 0.19
C VAL A 114 -5.80 0.65 -0.58
N GLY A 115 -5.42 -0.52 -0.06
CA GLY A 115 -4.53 -1.46 -0.75
C GLY A 115 -5.10 -1.93 -2.09
N ALA A 116 -6.37 -2.32 -2.11
CA ALA A 116 -7.07 -2.72 -3.34
C ALA A 116 -7.19 -1.57 -4.36
N ALA A 117 -7.49 -0.36 -3.90
CA ALA A 117 -7.56 0.82 -4.76
C ALA A 117 -6.19 1.17 -5.36
N ASN A 118 -5.12 1.13 -4.54
CA ASN A 118 -3.76 1.39 -4.99
C ASN A 118 -3.30 0.36 -6.04
N SER A 119 -3.56 -0.94 -5.83
CA SER A 119 -3.19 -1.96 -6.81
C SER A 119 -3.99 -1.81 -8.12
N ALA A 120 -5.28 -1.48 -8.03
CA ALA A 120 -6.11 -1.23 -9.20
C ALA A 120 -5.63 -0.01 -9.99
N LEU A 121 -5.31 1.10 -9.32
CA LEU A 121 -4.74 2.29 -9.97
C LEU A 121 -3.41 1.99 -10.64
N LEU A 122 -2.50 1.30 -9.94
CA LEU A 122 -1.22 0.87 -10.50
C LEU A 122 -1.42 0.02 -11.77
N TYR A 123 -2.36 -0.93 -11.72
CA TYR A 123 -2.67 -1.78 -12.86
C TYR A 123 -3.32 -1.01 -14.01
N ALA A 124 -4.18 -0.03 -13.72
CA ALA A 124 -4.77 0.84 -14.74
C ALA A 124 -3.70 1.66 -15.46
N PHE A 125 -2.71 2.21 -14.74
CA PHE A 125 -1.56 2.88 -15.35
C PHE A 125 -0.74 1.96 -16.27
N ILE A 126 -0.57 0.70 -15.87
CA ILE A 126 0.13 -0.31 -16.70
C ILE A 126 -0.71 -0.66 -17.94
N ALA A 127 -2.03 -0.80 -17.81
CA ALA A 127 -2.92 -1.23 -18.89
C ALA A 127 -3.27 -0.12 -19.89
N GLY A 128 -3.20 1.15 -19.48
CA GLY A 128 -3.56 2.30 -20.30
C GLY A 128 -2.39 2.96 -21.05
N GLY A 129 -1.15 2.56 -20.77
CA GLY A 129 0.06 3.16 -21.34
C GLY A 129 0.85 2.23 -22.25
#